data_AF-A0A0R1GVB7-F1
#
_entry.id   AF-A0A0R1GVB7-F1
#
_cell.length_a   1.000
_cell.length_b   1.000
_cell.length_c   1.000
_cell.angle_alpha   90.00
_cell.angle_beta   90.00
_cell.angle_gamma   90.00
#
_symmetry.space_group_name_H-M   'P 1'
#
loop_
_entity.id
_entity.type
_entity.pdbx_description
1 polymer ?
#
loop_
_entity_poly.entity_id
_entity_poly.type
_entity_poly.pdbx_seq_one_letter_code
_entity_poly.pdbx_strand_id
1 'polypeptide(L)'
;MYPVMLNLAGQPVAVVGGGHVAARKISALLAAQAQVTVISPTLDPAIPQAQVQWLAQAYRRELVQHMVLIIACTDQPQLNAQIRQDASPGQWVNNTSDHRASDFYNMAQVQQGQVTVAISTNGHAPSRAKKLKQQLKTWLKAHVD
;
A
#
# COMPACT_ATOMS: atom_id res chain seq x y z
N MET A 1 13.11 -10.53 0.07
CA MET A 1 12.49 -9.41 0.82
C MET A 1 13.20 -9.25 2.14
N TYR A 2 13.38 -8.02 2.57
CA TYR A 2 13.94 -7.68 3.88
C TYR A 2 12.87 -6.90 4.66
N PRO A 3 12.44 -7.36 5.85
CA PRO A 3 11.38 -6.70 6.59
C PRO A 3 11.87 -5.38 7.17
N VAL A 4 11.18 -4.30 6.83
CA VAL A 4 11.45 -2.95 7.35
C VAL A 4 10.13 -2.26 7.65
N MET A 5 10.19 -1.30 8.56
CA MET A 5 9.14 -0.30 8.74
C MET A 5 9.63 0.99 8.09
N LEU A 6 8.80 1.57 7.23
CA LEU A 6 9.12 2.82 6.53
C LEU A 6 8.47 3.98 7.27
N ASN A 7 9.24 5.04 7.55
CA ASN A 7 8.68 6.31 7.98
C ASN A 7 8.19 7.07 6.74
N LEU A 8 6.86 7.19 6.61
CA LEU A 8 6.23 7.89 5.49
C LEU A 8 5.69 9.27 5.88
N ALA A 9 5.96 9.75 7.10
CA ALA A 9 5.47 11.05 7.54
C ALA A 9 5.96 12.15 6.59
N GLY A 10 5.02 12.87 5.98
CA GLY A 10 5.29 13.93 5.02
C GLY A 10 5.83 13.46 3.66
N GLN A 11 5.94 12.16 3.40
CA GLN A 11 6.50 11.64 2.16
C GLN A 11 5.46 11.60 1.04
N PRO A 12 5.82 11.94 -0.22
CA PRO A 12 4.91 11.89 -1.35
C PRO A 12 4.68 10.43 -1.81
N VAL A 13 3.42 10.00 -1.76
CA VAL A 13 3.01 8.63 -2.10
C VAL A 13 1.92 8.64 -3.16
N ALA A 14 2.16 7.96 -4.28
CA ALA A 14 1.13 7.74 -5.28
C ALA A 14 0.37 6.43 -5.06
N VAL A 15 -0.94 6.49 -5.23
CA VAL A 15 -1.82 5.32 -5.37
C VAL A 15 -2.49 5.41 -6.74
N VAL A 16 -2.12 4.52 -7.65
CA VAL A 16 -2.68 4.47 -9.00
C VAL A 16 -3.82 3.45 -9.04
N GLY A 17 -5.02 3.94 -9.33
CA GLY A 17 -6.29 3.23 -9.14
C GLY A 17 -7.04 3.76 -7.91
N GLY A 18 -8.36 3.90 -8.06
CA GLY A 18 -9.22 4.51 -7.04
C GLY A 18 -10.29 3.58 -6.46
N GLY A 19 -10.19 2.26 -6.64
CA GLY A 19 -11.19 1.29 -6.18
C GLY A 19 -10.99 0.76 -4.75
N HIS A 20 -11.69 -0.32 -4.40
CA HIS A 20 -11.65 -0.94 -3.06
C HIS A 20 -10.23 -1.32 -2.57
N VAL A 21 -9.36 -1.77 -3.47
CA VAL A 21 -7.95 -2.09 -3.12
C VAL A 21 -7.19 -0.84 -2.70
N ALA A 22 -7.42 0.29 -3.38
CA ALA A 22 -6.85 1.58 -3.05
C ALA A 22 -7.37 2.08 -1.71
N ALA A 23 -8.69 2.03 -1.47
CA ALA A 23 -9.30 2.46 -0.20
C ALA A 23 -8.66 1.78 1.03
N ARG A 24 -8.47 0.46 0.97
CA ARG A 24 -7.82 -0.30 2.04
C ARG A 24 -6.37 0.12 2.29
N LYS A 25 -5.64 0.48 1.24
CA LYS A 25 -4.22 0.87 1.34
C LYS A 25 -4.04 2.31 1.80
N ILE A 26 -4.87 3.22 1.28
CA ILE A 26 -4.87 4.65 1.63
C ILE A 26 -5.08 4.84 3.11
N SER A 27 -5.99 4.10 3.75
CA SER A 27 -6.18 4.18 5.21
C SER A 27 -4.90 3.95 6.00
N ALA A 28 -4.08 2.96 5.62
CA ALA A 28 -2.80 2.70 6.28
C ALA A 28 -1.73 3.76 5.95
N LEU A 29 -1.73 4.31 4.73
CA LEU A 29 -0.82 5.38 4.32
C LEU A 29 -1.12 6.69 5.06
N LEU A 30 -2.39 7.05 5.20
CA LEU A 30 -2.84 8.22 5.96
C LEU A 30 -2.50 8.08 7.45
N ALA A 31 -2.70 6.89 8.03
CA ALA A 31 -2.28 6.62 9.41
C ALA A 31 -0.75 6.76 9.59
N ALA A 32 0.03 6.49 8.54
CA ALA A 32 1.48 6.73 8.49
C ALA A 32 1.86 8.18 8.11
N GLN A 33 0.89 9.10 8.04
CA GLN A 33 1.07 10.52 7.74
C GLN A 33 1.70 10.79 6.35
N ALA A 34 1.50 9.88 5.39
CA ALA A 34 1.94 10.08 4.02
C ALA A 34 1.13 11.18 3.32
N GLN A 35 1.78 11.92 2.42
CA GLN A 35 1.10 12.82 1.48
C GLN A 35 0.60 11.98 0.31
N VAL A 36 -0.66 11.56 0.37
CA VAL A 36 -1.24 10.60 -0.57
C VAL A 36 -1.86 11.32 -1.77
N THR A 37 -1.38 10.98 -2.97
CA THR A 37 -1.98 11.37 -4.25
C THR A 37 -2.64 10.16 -4.91
N VAL A 38 -3.94 10.22 -5.17
CA VAL A 38 -4.70 9.17 -5.87
C VAL A 38 -4.84 9.55 -7.34
N ILE A 39 -4.36 8.68 -8.23
CA ILE A 39 -4.42 8.86 -9.69
C ILE A 39 -5.43 7.87 -10.25
N SER A 40 -6.63 8.34 -10.57
CA SER A 40 -7.72 7.50 -11.08
C SER A 40 -8.85 8.35 -11.65
N PRO A 41 -9.50 7.95 -12.77
CA PRO A 41 -10.69 8.64 -13.29
C PRO A 41 -11.87 8.66 -12.31
N THR A 42 -11.97 7.62 -11.46
CA THR A 42 -13.02 7.47 -10.45
C THR A 42 -12.41 7.26 -9.07
N LEU A 43 -13.17 7.59 -8.03
CA LEU A 43 -12.77 7.43 -6.65
C LEU A 43 -13.85 6.65 -5.89
N ASP A 44 -13.43 5.59 -5.21
CA ASP A 44 -14.27 4.82 -4.31
C ASP A 44 -14.76 5.72 -3.15
N PRO A 45 -16.06 5.73 -2.82
CA PRO A 45 -16.61 6.54 -1.73
C PRO A 45 -15.98 6.28 -0.35
N ALA A 46 -15.36 5.11 -0.15
CA ALA A 46 -14.64 4.78 1.08
C ALA A 46 -13.29 5.50 1.20
N ILE A 47 -12.79 6.12 0.13
CA ILE A 47 -11.57 6.94 0.16
C ILE A 47 -11.94 8.33 0.70
N PRO A 48 -11.30 8.81 1.78
CA PRO A 48 -11.59 10.12 2.34
C PRO A 48 -11.00 11.22 1.43
N GLN A 49 -11.78 11.68 0.44
CA GLN A 49 -11.34 12.64 -0.57
C GLN A 49 -10.72 13.91 0.03
N ALA A 50 -11.21 14.39 1.17
CA ALA A 50 -10.68 15.58 1.85
C ALA A 50 -9.27 15.39 2.44
N GLN A 51 -8.79 14.15 2.56
CA GLN A 51 -7.48 13.82 3.15
C GLN A 51 -6.44 13.40 2.11
N VAL A 52 -6.82 13.35 0.83
CA VAL A 52 -5.94 12.92 -0.27
C VAL A 52 -5.97 13.96 -1.38
N GLN A 53 -4.88 14.06 -2.14
CA GLN A 53 -4.92 14.76 -3.42
C GLN A 53 -5.47 13.81 -4.48
N TRP A 54 -6.67 14.07 -4.98
CA TRP A 54 -7.25 13.26 -6.06
C TRP A 54 -7.00 13.91 -7.42
N LEU A 55 -6.28 13.19 -8.29
CA LEU A 55 -6.12 13.50 -9.69
C LEU A 55 -7.11 12.66 -10.50
N ALA A 56 -8.25 13.26 -10.82
CA ALA A 56 -9.37 12.65 -11.57
C ALA A 56 -9.04 12.46 -13.06
N GLN A 57 -8.01 11.66 -13.35
CA GLN A 57 -7.51 11.41 -14.70
C GLN A 57 -6.91 10.00 -14.82
N ALA A 58 -6.71 9.57 -16.07
CA ALA A 58 -5.95 8.36 -16.36
C ALA A 58 -4.46 8.54 -16.00
N TYR A 59 -3.79 7.43 -15.69
CA TYR A 59 -2.38 7.43 -15.37
C TYR A 59 -1.52 7.91 -16.55
N ARG A 60 -0.49 8.70 -16.23
CA ARG A 60 0.62 9.06 -17.11
C ARG A 60 1.91 9.06 -16.28
N ARG A 61 3.03 8.73 -16.91
CA ARG A 61 4.32 8.56 -16.25
C ARG A 61 4.76 9.77 -15.43
N GLU A 62 4.48 10.98 -15.91
CA GLU A 62 4.88 12.24 -15.28
C GLU A 62 4.24 12.43 -13.91
N LEU A 63 3.05 11.84 -13.69
CA LEU A 63 2.29 11.99 -12.46
C LEU A 63 2.96 11.32 -11.25
N VAL A 64 3.90 10.40 -11.48
CA VAL A 64 4.57 9.65 -10.41
C VAL A 64 6.06 9.97 -10.26
N GLN A 65 6.64 10.81 -11.11
CA GLN A 65 8.10 11.04 -11.13
C GLN A 65 8.70 11.58 -9.81
N HIS A 66 7.91 12.34 -9.04
CA HIS A 66 8.35 12.96 -7.78
C HIS A 66 7.97 12.15 -6.53
N MET A 67 7.36 10.98 -6.70
CA MET A 67 6.89 10.15 -5.59
C MET A 67 8.05 9.33 -5.01
N VAL A 68 8.05 9.06 -3.71
CA VAL A 68 9.05 8.13 -3.14
C VAL A 68 8.54 6.68 -3.14
N LEU A 69 7.22 6.52 -3.12
CA LEU A 69 6.55 5.22 -3.08
C LEU A 69 5.30 5.24 -3.96
N ILE A 70 5.11 4.18 -4.74
CA ILE A 70 4.01 4.02 -5.68
C ILE A 70 3.29 2.71 -5.40
N ILE A 71 1.97 2.76 -5.23
CA ILE A 71 1.11 1.58 -5.19
C ILE A 71 0.34 1.51 -6.51
N ALA A 72 0.65 0.50 -7.32
CA ALA A 72 -0.07 0.19 -8.55
C ALA A 72 -1.19 -0.82 -8.25
N CYS A 73 -2.42 -0.35 -8.20
CA CYS A 73 -3.60 -1.15 -7.85
C CYS A 73 -4.82 -0.88 -8.72
N THR A 74 -4.59 -0.80 -10.03
CA THR A 74 -5.66 -0.79 -11.02
C THR A 74 -6.15 -2.20 -11.33
N ASP A 75 -7.33 -2.33 -11.94
CA ASP A 75 -7.85 -3.61 -12.44
C ASP A 75 -7.16 -4.09 -13.73
N GLN A 76 -6.16 -3.35 -14.22
CA GLN A 76 -5.42 -3.66 -15.44
C GLN A 76 -3.98 -4.10 -15.10
N PRO A 77 -3.69 -5.41 -15.05
CA PRO A 77 -2.35 -5.89 -14.70
C PRO A 77 -1.23 -5.34 -15.60
N GLN A 78 -1.53 -5.11 -16.88
CA GLN A 78 -0.58 -4.52 -17.83
C GLN A 78 -0.21 -3.08 -17.45
N LEU A 79 -1.19 -2.28 -17.03
CA LEU A 79 -0.93 -0.93 -16.53
C LEU A 79 -0.13 -0.97 -15.22
N ASN A 80 -0.43 -1.89 -14.32
CA ASN A 80 0.35 -2.04 -13.08
C ASN A 80 1.81 -2.43 -13.36
N ALA A 81 2.05 -3.26 -14.37
CA ALA A 81 3.41 -3.59 -14.83
C ALA A 81 4.10 -2.38 -15.48
N GLN A 82 3.39 -1.59 -16.29
CA GLN A 82 3.92 -0.36 -16.89
C GLN A 82 4.35 0.65 -15.82
N ILE A 83 3.52 0.87 -14.78
CA ILE A 83 3.85 1.76 -13.66
C ILE A 83 5.17 1.34 -12.98
N ARG A 84 5.42 0.04 -12.85
CA ARG A 84 6.69 -0.48 -12.32
C ARG A 84 7.88 -0.20 -13.24
N GLN A 85 7.69 -0.18 -14.56
CA GLN A 85 8.73 0.14 -15.52
C GLN A 85 8.99 1.65 -15.61
N ASP A 86 7.95 2.46 -15.41
CA ASP A 86 8.03 3.92 -15.45
C ASP A 86 8.76 4.54 -14.25
N ALA A 87 8.78 3.81 -13.13
CA ALA A 87 9.42 4.21 -11.90
C ALA A 87 10.93 4.43 -12.08
N SER A 88 11.39 5.56 -11.57
CA SER A 88 12.79 5.98 -11.56
C SER A 88 13.58 5.26 -10.45
N PRO A 89 14.91 5.18 -10.57
CA PRO A 89 15.76 4.64 -9.51
C PRO A 89 15.48 5.32 -8.16
N GLY A 90 15.34 4.52 -7.10
CA GLY A 90 15.04 4.99 -5.75
C GLY A 90 13.54 5.09 -5.41
N GLN A 91 12.64 4.97 -6.38
CA GLN A 91 11.21 4.88 -6.12
C GLN A 91 10.82 3.44 -5.76
N TRP A 92 10.05 3.27 -4.69
CA TRP A 92 9.58 1.96 -4.25
C TRP A 92 8.22 1.66 -4.86
N VAL A 93 8.09 0.55 -5.59
CA VAL A 93 6.82 0.18 -6.24
C VAL A 93 6.23 -1.09 -5.65
N ASN A 94 4.93 -1.04 -5.38
CA ASN A 94 4.10 -2.20 -5.05
C ASN A 94 3.10 -2.43 -6.17
N ASN A 95 3.40 -3.41 -7.03
CA ASN A 95 2.47 -3.94 -8.02
C ASN A 95 1.56 -4.98 -7.36
N THR A 96 0.31 -4.60 -7.16
CA THR A 96 -0.66 -5.45 -6.45
C THR A 96 -1.15 -6.64 -7.26
N SER A 97 -0.92 -6.65 -8.57
CA SER A 97 -1.25 -7.78 -9.45
C SER A 97 -0.15 -8.85 -9.48
N ASP A 98 1.12 -8.47 -9.28
CA ASP A 98 2.24 -9.42 -9.19
C ASP A 98 3.30 -8.94 -8.18
N HIS A 99 3.35 -9.60 -7.03
CA HIS A 99 4.30 -9.30 -5.97
C HIS A 99 5.77 -9.55 -6.37
N ARG A 100 6.04 -10.37 -7.40
CA ARG A 100 7.40 -10.61 -7.91
C ARG A 100 7.91 -9.42 -8.72
N ALA A 101 7.01 -8.61 -9.26
CA ALA A 101 7.28 -7.37 -9.95
C ALA A 101 7.15 -6.15 -9.02
N SER A 102 7.49 -6.31 -7.74
CA SER A 102 7.39 -5.27 -6.71
C SER A 102 8.70 -5.15 -5.93
N ASP A 103 9.07 -3.93 -5.57
CA ASP A 103 10.21 -3.67 -4.68
C ASP A 103 9.83 -3.94 -3.22
N PHE A 104 8.54 -3.82 -2.89
CA PHE A 104 7.96 -4.22 -1.61
C PHE A 104 6.51 -4.69 -1.76
N TYR A 105 6.02 -5.41 -0.76
CA TYR A 105 4.59 -5.67 -0.60
C TYR A 105 4.18 -5.51 0.86
N ASN A 106 2.90 -5.21 1.08
CA ASN A 106 2.37 -5.06 2.43
C ASN A 106 2.35 -6.42 3.14
N MET A 107 2.83 -6.45 4.38
CA MET A 107 2.72 -7.60 5.27
C MET A 107 1.36 -7.63 5.96
N ALA A 108 0.93 -8.80 6.42
CA ALA A 108 -0.19 -8.87 7.33
C ALA A 108 0.25 -8.27 8.67
N GLN A 109 -0.40 -7.20 9.11
CA GLN A 109 -0.05 -6.54 10.38
C GLN A 109 -1.18 -6.64 11.40
N VAL A 110 -0.81 -6.68 12.66
CA VAL A 110 -1.70 -6.48 13.78
C VAL A 110 -1.07 -5.47 14.74
N GLN A 111 -1.90 -4.63 15.34
CA GLN A 111 -1.49 -3.59 16.27
C GLN A 111 -2.36 -3.69 17.52
N GLN A 112 -1.73 -3.59 18.67
CA GLN A 112 -2.36 -3.51 19.99
C GLN A 112 -1.54 -2.51 20.82
N GLY A 113 -2.17 -1.41 21.25
CA GLY A 113 -1.46 -0.30 21.89
C GLY A 113 -0.28 0.19 21.05
N GLN A 114 0.91 0.19 21.66
CA GLN A 114 2.17 0.59 21.02
C GLN A 114 2.90 -0.56 20.31
N VAL A 115 2.38 -1.79 20.37
CA VAL A 115 3.02 -2.97 19.77
C VAL A 115 2.46 -3.20 18.37
N THR A 116 3.37 -3.32 17.39
CA THR A 116 3.05 -3.72 16.01
C THR A 116 3.74 -5.04 15.70
N VAL A 117 2.98 -6.03 15.22
CA VAL A 117 3.53 -7.29 14.70
C VAL A 117 3.23 -7.40 13.21
N ALA A 118 4.27 -7.52 12.39
CA ALA A 118 4.18 -7.77 10.96
C ALA A 118 4.48 -9.23 10.65
N ILE A 119 3.68 -9.82 9.77
CA ILE A 119 3.70 -11.25 9.44
C ILE A 119 3.78 -11.37 7.92
N SER A 120 4.83 -12.06 7.46
CA SER A 120 5.04 -12.40 6.07
C SER A 120 5.23 -13.90 5.91
N THR A 121 4.71 -14.45 4.81
CA THR A 121 5.04 -15.80 4.32
C THR A 121 5.87 -15.72 3.05
N ASN A 122 6.53 -14.58 2.82
CA ASN A 122 7.30 -14.27 1.61
C ASN A 122 6.52 -14.44 0.29
N GLY A 123 5.20 -14.22 0.33
CA GLY A 123 4.32 -14.41 -0.83
C GLY A 123 3.82 -15.85 -1.04
N HIS A 124 4.33 -16.84 -0.29
CA HIS A 124 4.00 -18.25 -0.52
C HIS A 124 2.63 -18.69 0.01
N ALA A 125 2.15 -18.07 1.10
CA ALA A 125 0.91 -18.52 1.76
C ALA A 125 0.12 -17.38 2.40
N PRO A 126 -0.67 -16.60 1.62
CA PRO A 126 -1.48 -15.50 2.14
C PRO A 126 -2.53 -15.95 3.18
N SER A 127 -3.13 -17.13 2.97
CA SER A 127 -4.10 -17.72 3.91
C SER A 127 -3.47 -18.06 5.27
N ARG A 128 -2.24 -18.60 5.26
CA ARG A 128 -1.48 -18.88 6.49
C ARG A 128 -1.12 -17.59 7.24
N ALA A 129 -0.67 -16.55 6.52
CA ALA A 129 -0.42 -15.24 7.11
C ALA A 129 -1.69 -14.66 7.77
N LYS A 130 -2.86 -14.81 7.13
CA LYS A 130 -4.15 -14.40 7.69
C LYS A 130 -4.51 -15.17 8.96
N LYS A 131 -4.30 -16.50 8.99
CA LYS A 131 -4.56 -17.33 10.18
C LYS A 131 -3.66 -16.94 11.35
N LEU A 132 -2.35 -16.81 11.11
CA LEU A 132 -1.37 -16.37 12.12
C LEU A 132 -1.72 -14.99 12.67
N LYS A 133 -2.11 -14.05 11.79
CA LYS A 133 -2.57 -12.72 12.20
C LYS A 133 -3.74 -12.79 13.20
N GLN A 134 -4.72 -13.67 12.99
CA GLN A 134 -5.85 -13.77 13.91
C GLN A 134 -5.46 -14.37 15.26
N GLN A 135 -4.60 -15.39 15.26
CA GLN A 135 -4.09 -15.98 16.51
C GLN A 135 -3.29 -14.97 17.32
N LEU A 136 -2.38 -14.24 16.67
CA LEU A 136 -1.57 -13.19 17.30
C LEU A 136 -2.44 -12.01 17.76
N LYS A 137 -3.51 -11.68 17.03
CA LYS A 137 -4.47 -10.65 17.47
C LYS A 137 -5.09 -11.01 18.83
N THR A 138 -5.57 -12.24 18.98
CA THR A 138 -6.16 -12.71 20.23
C THR A 138 -5.13 -12.75 21.35
N TRP A 139 -3.92 -13.22 21.05
CA TRP A 139 -2.84 -13.27 22.03
C TRP A 139 -2.45 -11.87 22.52
N LEU A 140 -2.22 -10.91 21.61
CA LEU A 140 -1.85 -9.55 21.98
C LEU A 140 -2.93 -8.86 22.80
N LYS A 141 -4.21 -9.00 22.44
CA LYS A 141 -5.33 -8.44 23.23
C LYS A 141 -5.35 -8.90 24.69
N ALA A 142 -4.83 -10.10 24.98
CA ALA A 142 -4.82 -10.65 26.32
C ALA A 142 -3.54 -10.31 27.11
N HIS A 143 -2.50 -9.81 26.45
CA HIS A 143 -1.16 -9.66 27.05
C HIS A 143 -0.51 -8.29 26.83
N VAL A 144 -1.12 -7.43 26.02
CA VAL A 144 -0.64 -6.08 25.69
C VAL A 144 -1.79 -5.13 25.90
N ASP A 145 -1.58 -4.17 26.79
CA ASP A 145 -2.52 -3.11 27.14
C ASP A 145 -2.87 -2.23 25.93
#